data_AF-A0A850BCB3-F1
#
_entry.id   AF-A0A850BCB3-F1
#
_cell.length_a   1.000
_cell.length_b   1.000
_cell.length_c   1.000
_cell.angle_alpha   90.00
_cell.angle_beta   90.00
_cell.angle_gamma   90.00
#
_symmetry.space_group_name_H-M   'P 1'
#
loop_
_entity.id
_entity.type
_entity.pdbx_description
1 polymer ?
#
loop_
_entity_poly.entity_id
_entity_poly.type
_entity_poly.pdbx_seq_one_letter_code
_entity_poly.pdbx_strand_id
1 'polypeptide(L)'
;MSGEDNPKPQPKPKEDKPAKADDVVFVHSPTEKGDGFRVVRKRADTIEVGEIRALEEGRPVHGDVVRLSPREEHAQLFDVDVVVPAPSPAEASRSGPPQVATDAYRRNWDAIFGAPPESSKLN
;
A
#
# COMPACT_ATOMS: atom_id res chain seq x y z
N MET A 1 41.79 33.56 28.76
CA MET A 1 40.43 33.49 28.18
C MET A 1 40.43 32.30 27.22
N SER A 2 40.08 31.13 27.73
CA SER A 2 40.05 29.88 26.95
C SER A 2 38.64 29.72 26.40
N GLY A 3 38.47 29.92 25.10
CA GLY A 3 37.20 29.75 24.40
C GLY A 3 36.93 28.26 24.13
N GLU A 4 35.70 27.85 24.41
CA GLU A 4 35.11 26.54 24.13
C GLU A 4 35.28 26.10 22.68
N ASP A 5 35.93 24.94 22.50
CA ASP A 5 35.96 24.23 21.22
C ASP A 5 34.81 23.22 21.21
N ASN A 6 33.64 23.67 20.79
CA ASN A 6 32.44 22.84 20.66
C ASN A 6 32.45 22.17 19.26
N PRO A 7 32.48 20.83 19.14
CA PRO A 7 32.54 20.19 17.84
C PRO A 7 31.20 20.34 17.10
N LYS A 8 31.25 20.93 15.90
CA LYS A 8 30.11 21.09 15.00
C LYS A 8 29.46 19.73 14.70
N PRO A 9 28.12 19.58 14.82
CA PRO A 9 27.44 18.35 14.44
C PRO A 9 27.51 18.18 12.92
N GLN A 10 28.03 17.03 12.50
CA GLN A 10 28.09 16.64 11.10
C GLN A 10 26.67 16.49 10.52
N PRO A 11 26.42 16.91 9.27
CA PRO A 11 25.11 16.75 8.65
C PRO A 11 24.83 15.26 8.45
N LYS A 12 23.73 14.78 9.05
CA LYS A 12 23.22 13.42 8.86
C LYS A 12 23.02 13.16 7.35
N PRO A 13 23.34 11.96 6.85
CA PRO A 13 23.07 11.60 5.46
C PRO A 13 21.58 11.82 5.16
N LYS A 14 21.28 12.61 4.13
CA LYS A 14 19.92 12.73 3.62
C LYS A 14 19.51 11.35 3.11
N GLU A 15 18.49 10.76 3.73
CA GLU A 15 17.78 9.62 3.15
C GLU A 15 17.26 10.04 1.78
N ASP A 16 17.82 9.45 0.73
CA ASP A 16 17.28 9.52 -0.62
C ASP A 16 15.92 8.84 -0.60
N LYS A 17 14.87 9.64 -0.40
CA LYS A 17 13.51 9.22 -0.73
C LYS A 17 13.53 8.87 -2.22
N PRO A 18 13.15 7.63 -2.62
CA PRO A 18 13.04 7.30 -4.02
C PRO A 18 12.11 8.33 -4.66
N ALA A 19 12.57 8.96 -5.75
CA ALA A 19 11.74 9.87 -6.53
C ALA A 19 10.42 9.16 -6.82
N LYS A 20 9.30 9.75 -6.40
CA LYS A 20 7.98 9.16 -6.65
C LYS A 20 7.89 8.93 -8.15
N ALA A 21 7.83 7.67 -8.57
CA ALA A 21 7.55 7.33 -9.95
C ALA A 21 6.24 8.01 -10.33
N ASP A 22 6.18 8.65 -11.50
CA ASP A 22 4.97 9.31 -11.98
C ASP A 22 3.81 8.32 -11.96
N ASP A 23 2.88 8.52 -11.02
CA ASP A 23 1.68 7.72 -10.85
C ASP A 23 0.46 8.63 -10.95
N VAL A 24 -0.16 8.60 -12.12
CA VAL A 24 -1.18 9.57 -12.54
C VAL A 24 -2.36 8.83 -13.10
N VAL A 25 -3.57 9.25 -12.70
CA VAL A 25 -4.81 8.72 -13.23
C VAL A 25 -5.60 9.81 -13.95
N PHE A 26 -6.09 9.47 -15.14
CA PHE A 26 -7.02 10.25 -15.92
C PHE A 26 -8.43 9.65 -15.80
N VAL A 27 -9.38 10.46 -15.35
CA VAL A 27 -10.78 10.06 -15.18
C VAL A 27 -11.57 10.35 -16.46
N HIS A 28 -12.05 9.30 -17.12
CA HIS A 28 -12.72 9.41 -18.42
C HIS A 28 -14.24 9.54 -18.30
N SER A 29 -14.93 8.50 -17.82
CA SER A 29 -16.39 8.41 -17.85
C SER A 29 -16.95 7.59 -16.69
N PRO A 30 -18.18 7.84 -16.20
CA PRO A 30 -18.85 6.97 -15.24
C PRO A 30 -18.98 5.52 -15.74
N THR A 31 -19.09 4.56 -14.83
CA THR A 31 -19.46 3.17 -15.13
C THR A 31 -20.95 3.08 -15.50
N GLU A 32 -21.36 2.01 -16.17
CA GLU A 32 -22.77 1.77 -16.57
C GLU A 32 -23.72 1.73 -15.37
N LYS A 33 -23.24 1.24 -14.22
CA LYS A 33 -24.02 1.17 -12.98
C LYS A 33 -23.97 2.48 -12.18
N GLY A 34 -23.12 3.44 -12.57
CA GLY A 34 -22.95 4.71 -11.87
C GLY A 34 -22.24 4.60 -10.52
N ASP A 35 -21.65 3.45 -10.20
CA ASP A 35 -20.96 3.17 -8.93
C ASP A 35 -19.46 3.48 -8.96
N GLY A 36 -18.96 4.05 -10.06
CA GLY A 36 -17.56 4.38 -10.22
C GLY A 36 -17.25 5.11 -11.52
N PHE A 37 -15.96 5.22 -11.81
CA PHE A 37 -15.44 5.84 -13.03
C PHE A 37 -14.45 4.94 -13.74
N ARG A 38 -14.52 4.91 -15.06
CA ARG A 38 -13.51 4.34 -15.95
C ARG A 38 -12.32 5.27 -16.04
N VAL A 39 -11.13 4.72 -15.90
CA VAL A 39 -9.89 5.48 -15.80
C VAL A 39 -8.77 4.89 -16.65
N VAL A 40 -7.80 5.75 -16.97
CA VAL A 40 -6.51 5.36 -17.54
C VAL A 40 -5.43 5.80 -16.55
N ARG A 41 -4.59 4.87 -16.09
CA ARG A 41 -3.51 5.13 -15.13
C ARG A 41 -2.16 4.93 -15.81
N LYS A 42 -1.26 5.91 -15.66
CA LYS A 42 0.16 5.75 -15.94
C LYS A 42 0.85 5.45 -14.62
N ARG A 43 1.56 4.32 -14.53
CA ARG A 43 2.39 3.96 -13.38
C ARG A 43 3.76 3.53 -13.88
N ALA A 44 4.78 4.32 -13.55
CA ALA A 44 6.12 4.15 -14.14
C ALA A 44 6.02 4.12 -15.68
N ASP A 45 6.39 3.00 -16.31
CA ASP A 45 6.36 2.81 -17.77
C ASP A 45 5.14 2.02 -18.26
N THR A 46 4.19 1.71 -17.38
CA THR A 46 2.99 0.93 -17.70
C THR A 46 1.76 1.84 -17.79
N ILE A 47 0.93 1.60 -18.81
CA ILE A 47 -0.41 2.17 -18.93
C ILE A 47 -1.44 1.08 -18.60
N GLU A 48 -2.31 1.38 -17.66
CA GLU A 48 -3.37 0.49 -17.20
C GLU A 48 -4.74 1.13 -17.46
N VAL A 49 -5.71 0.30 -17.85
CA VAL A 49 -7.12 0.71 -17.97
C VAL A 49 -7.91 -0.03 -16.91
N GLY A 50 -8.73 0.71 -16.17
CA GLY A 50 -9.48 0.14 -15.06
C GLY A 50 -10.63 0.99 -14.61
N GLU A 51 -11.14 0.68 -13.43
CA GLU A 51 -12.22 1.41 -12.78
C GLU A 51 -11.80 1.82 -11.37
N ILE A 52 -12.21 3.02 -10.95
CA ILE A 52 -12.12 3.47 -9.57
C ILE A 52 -13.51 3.53 -8.95
N ARG A 53 -13.62 3.11 -7.70
CA ARG A 53 -14.86 3.15 -6.91
C ARG A 53 -14.57 3.70 -5.53
N ALA A 54 -15.56 4.36 -4.93
CA ALA A 54 -15.46 4.78 -3.55
C ALA A 54 -15.41 3.55 -2.62
N LEU A 55 -14.63 3.63 -1.55
CA LEU A 55 -14.63 2.59 -0.52
C LEU A 55 -15.94 2.63 0.26
N GLU A 56 -16.57 1.48 0.41
CA GLU A 56 -17.80 1.30 1.18
C GLU A 56 -17.57 0.25 2.28
N GLU A 57 -18.03 0.53 3.49
CA GLU A 57 -17.94 -0.41 4.60
C GLU A 57 -18.74 -1.69 4.29
N GLY A 58 -18.15 -2.84 4.62
CA GLY A 58 -18.76 -4.15 4.37
C GLY A 58 -18.68 -4.63 2.91
N ARG A 59 -18.19 -3.82 1.97
CA ARG A 59 -17.93 -4.27 0.59
C ARG A 59 -16.49 -4.76 0.41
N PRO A 60 -16.28 -5.81 -0.40
CA PRO A 60 -14.94 -6.27 -0.75
C PRO A 60 -14.14 -5.18 -1.50
N VAL A 61 -12.84 -5.12 -1.20
CA VAL A 61 -11.89 -4.28 -1.94
C VAL A 61 -11.28 -5.10 -3.07
N HIS A 62 -11.32 -4.55 -4.27
CA HIS A 62 -10.71 -5.14 -5.46
C HIS A 62 -9.60 -4.21 -5.96
N GLY A 63 -8.38 -4.71 -6.09
CA GLY A 63 -7.24 -3.92 -6.53
C GLY A 63 -6.61 -3.07 -5.42
N ASP A 64 -5.96 -1.98 -5.82
CA ASP A 64 -5.28 -1.05 -4.93
C ASP A 64 -6.28 -0.13 -4.20
N VAL A 65 -6.03 0.13 -2.91
CA VAL A 65 -6.64 1.27 -2.21
C VAL A 65 -5.76 2.48 -2.43
N VAL A 66 -6.33 3.51 -3.05
CA VAL A 66 -5.61 4.73 -3.42
C VAL A 66 -6.26 5.97 -2.85
N ARG A 67 -5.45 6.98 -2.61
CA ARG A 67 -5.87 8.36 -2.36
C ARG A 67 -5.54 9.19 -3.60
N LEU A 68 -6.52 9.93 -4.08
CA LEU A 68 -6.40 10.78 -5.26
C LEU A 68 -6.22 12.25 -4.85
N SER A 69 -5.24 12.93 -5.44
CA SER A 69 -5.05 14.37 -5.29
C SER A 69 -5.20 15.06 -6.64
N PRO A 70 -6.09 16.06 -6.79
CA PRO A 70 -6.29 16.73 -8.07
C PRO A 70 -5.04 17.52 -8.48
N ARG A 71 -4.76 17.54 -9.79
CA ARG A 71 -3.68 18.36 -10.34
C ARG A 71 -4.21 19.69 -10.87
N GLU A 72 -3.42 20.75 -10.70
CA GLU A 72 -3.77 22.09 -11.20
C GLU A 72 -3.83 22.17 -12.73
N GLU A 73 -3.06 21.30 -13.41
CA GLU A 73 -2.94 21.29 -14.86
C GLU A 73 -4.23 20.84 -15.59
N HIS A 74 -5.04 19.96 -14.99
CA HIS A 74 -6.26 19.48 -15.61
C HIS A 74 -7.25 18.90 -14.58
N ALA A 75 -8.53 19.26 -14.70
CA ALA A 75 -9.60 18.86 -13.76
C ALA A 75 -9.85 17.34 -13.69
N GLN A 76 -9.47 16.59 -14.72
CA GLN A 76 -9.63 15.13 -14.78
C GLN A 76 -8.33 14.35 -14.47
N LEU A 77 -7.24 15.04 -14.14
CA LEU A 77 -5.96 14.41 -13.78
C LEU A 77 -5.75 14.44 -12.27
N PHE A 78 -5.34 13.29 -11.73
CA PHE A 78 -5.08 13.12 -10.31
C PHE A 78 -3.77 12.39 -10.08
N ASP A 79 -3.03 12.84 -9.08
CA ASP A 79 -1.93 12.08 -8.48
C ASP A 79 -2.47 10.93 -7.65
N VAL A 80 -1.84 9.77 -7.80
CA VAL A 80 -2.22 8.55 -7.09
C VAL A 80 -1.24 8.28 -5.95
N ASP A 81 -1.78 8.12 -4.75
CA ASP A 81 -1.05 7.68 -3.56
C ASP A 81 -1.61 6.34 -3.08
N VAL A 82 -0.85 5.26 -3.26
CA VAL A 82 -1.30 3.90 -2.90
C VAL A 82 -1.18 3.73 -1.38
N VAL A 83 -2.33 3.58 -0.71
CA VAL A 83 -2.42 3.36 0.74
C VAL A 83 -2.31 1.88 1.06
N VAL A 84 -2.96 1.03 0.27
CA VAL A 84 -2.88 -0.44 0.40
C VAL A 84 -2.75 -1.04 -1.00
N PRO A 85 -1.65 -1.77 -1.30
CA PRO A 85 -1.51 -2.43 -2.59
C PRO A 85 -2.46 -3.62 -2.70
N ALA A 86 -2.93 -3.90 -3.91
CA ALA A 86 -3.66 -5.11 -4.22
C ALA A 86 -2.84 -6.35 -3.80
N PRO A 87 -3.49 -7.42 -3.30
CA PRO A 87 -2.80 -8.67 -3.09
C PRO A 87 -2.25 -9.15 -4.44
N SER A 88 -0.92 -9.26 -4.54
CA SER A 88 -0.28 -9.87 -5.70
C SER A 88 -0.79 -11.31 -5.80
N PRO A 89 -1.32 -11.75 -6.95
CA PRO A 89 -1.62 -13.15 -7.14
C PRO A 89 -0.31 -13.91 -6.94
N ALA A 90 -0.20 -14.63 -5.82
CA ALA A 90 0.93 -15.51 -5.59
C ALA A 90 1.04 -16.42 -6.80
N GLU A 91 2.23 -16.50 -7.42
CA GLU A 91 2.49 -17.36 -8.57
C GLU A 91 1.87 -18.73 -8.34
N ALA A 92 0.82 -19.02 -9.11
CA ALA A 92 0.09 -20.26 -9.00
C ALA A 92 0.94 -21.38 -9.63
N SER A 93 1.83 -21.98 -8.84
CA SER A 93 2.38 -23.31 -9.13
C SER A 93 2.88 -24.02 -7.87
N ARG A 94 2.13 -24.00 -6.77
CA ARG A 94 2.38 -24.98 -5.70
C ARG A 94 1.71 -26.30 -6.06
N SER A 95 2.53 -27.25 -6.53
CA SER A 95 2.13 -28.65 -6.71
C SER A 95 1.83 -29.26 -5.34
N GLY A 96 0.61 -29.78 -5.17
CA GLY A 96 0.19 -30.49 -3.97
C GLY A 96 -1.31 -30.31 -3.67
N PRO A 97 -1.85 -31.09 -2.73
CA PRO A 97 -3.21 -30.88 -2.25
C PRO A 97 -3.40 -29.44 -1.74
N PRO A 98 -4.58 -28.82 -1.93
CA PRO A 98 -4.85 -27.47 -1.46
C PRO A 98 -4.59 -27.35 0.05
N GLN A 99 -3.62 -26.51 0.43
CA GLN A 99 -3.31 -26.21 1.83
C GLN A 99 -4.11 -24.99 2.28
N VAL A 100 -5.08 -25.19 3.17
CA VAL A 100 -5.96 -24.14 3.72
C VAL A 100 -5.28 -23.30 4.81
N ALA A 101 -4.13 -23.73 5.33
CA ALA A 101 -3.36 -22.99 6.31
C ALA A 101 -2.17 -22.33 5.62
N THR A 102 -2.30 -21.05 5.27
CA THR A 102 -1.16 -20.25 4.85
C THR A 102 -0.24 -19.97 6.03
N ASP A 103 1.05 -19.74 5.77
CA ASP A 103 1.99 -19.35 6.83
C ASP A 103 1.57 -18.03 7.50
N ALA A 104 0.97 -17.11 6.74
CA ALA A 104 0.42 -15.87 7.28
C ALA A 104 -0.75 -16.13 8.25
N TYR A 105 -1.65 -17.06 7.89
CA TYR A 105 -2.75 -17.47 8.76
C TYR A 105 -2.23 -18.11 10.06
N ARG A 106 -1.25 -19.03 9.97
CA ARG A 106 -0.63 -19.66 11.15
C ARG A 106 0.07 -18.65 12.05
N ARG A 107 0.88 -17.75 11.50
CA ARG A 107 1.59 -16.72 12.28
C ARG A 107 0.61 -15.80 13.03
N ASN A 108 -0.48 -15.39 12.37
CA ASN A 108 -1.49 -14.58 13.02
C ASN A 108 -2.24 -15.36 14.11
N TRP A 109 -2.51 -16.63 13.88
CA TRP A 109 -3.12 -17.52 14.88
C TRP A 109 -2.24 -17.72 16.11
N ASP A 110 -0.95 -18.01 15.92
CA ASP A 110 0.03 -18.18 17.00
C ASP A 110 0.25 -16.86 17.78
N ALA A 111 0.16 -15.71 17.11
CA ALA A 111 0.24 -14.42 17.79
C ALA A 111 -0.96 -14.18 18.73
N ILE A 112 -2.15 -14.67 18.39
CA ILE A 112 -3.38 -14.47 19.17
C ILE A 112 -3.53 -15.55 20.25
N PHE A 113 -3.19 -16.79 19.94
CA PHE A 113 -3.50 -17.97 20.77
C PHE A 113 -2.28 -18.79 21.19
N GLY A 114 -1.08 -18.50 20.68
CA GLY A 114 0.09 -19.35 20.81
C GLY A 114 0.99 -19.08 22.02
N ALA A 115 0.78 -18.00 22.77
CA ALA A 115 1.56 -17.75 23.98
C ALA A 115 0.86 -18.35 25.22
N PRO A 116 1.41 -19.39 25.87
CA PRO A 116 1.06 -19.65 27.26
C PRO A 116 1.58 -18.50 28.14
N PRO A 117 0.88 -18.11 29.22
CA PRO A 117 1.34 -17.06 30.10
C PRO A 117 2.70 -17.41 30.73
N GLU A 118 3.70 -16.57 30.50
CA GLU A 118 4.95 -16.53 31.26
C GLU A 118 4.64 -16.09 32.70
N SER A 119 4.27 -17.03 33.55
CA SER A 119 4.43 -16.91 35.00
C SER A 119 5.18 -18.12 35.53
N SER A 120 6.46 -18.12 35.18
CA SER A 120 7.60 -18.31 36.08
C SER A 120 7.27 -18.43 37.58
N LYS A 121 7.67 -19.60 38.11
CA LYS A 121 8.04 -19.91 39.51
C LYS A 121 6.90 -20.06 40.53
N LEU A 122 6.39 -21.29 40.62
CA LEU A 122 5.87 -21.89 41.84
C LEU A 122 7.03 -22.00 42.86
N ASN A 123 6.91 -21.28 43.98
CA ASN A 123 7.57 -21.61 45.25
C ASN A 123 6.69 -22.58 46.03
#